data_AF-A0A6J6XYN5-F1
#
_entry.id   AF-A0A6J6XYN5-F1
#
_cell.length_a   1.000
_cell.length_b   1.000
_cell.length_c   1.000
_cell.angle_alpha   90.00
_cell.angle_beta   90.00
_cell.angle_gamma   90.00
#
_symmetry.space_group_name_H-M   'P 1'
#
loop_
_entity.id
_entity.type
_entity.pdbx_description
1 polymer ?
#
loop_
_entity_poly.entity_id
_entity_poly.type
_entity_poly.pdbx_seq_one_letter_code
_entity_poly.pdbx_strand_id
1 'polypeptide(L)'
;MAYPKKHLNPNETVVLDLQPHWWFFAGSASTLALCVIAGLVVTGQLEPSTGRKFLMYVITAAIVLSAVWLLQRFVKWRTTNFVITSDRVIFREGMIAKRGVEIPLGRVNNINFNQTIFERIIGAGDLLIESGGEDGQQRFTDISHPQSVQNLLHAQVEAKAARTSGFTPPSPVPFDIASQLEKLEGLLDRGALSQDEFDAQKARLLRD
;
A
#
# COMPACT_ATOMS: atom_id res chain seq x y z
N MET A 1 -6.93 0.61 11.56
CA MET A 1 -8.26 1.12 11.97
C MET A 1 -8.73 1.99 10.83
N ALA A 2 -9.98 1.85 10.36
CA ALA A 2 -10.48 2.65 9.26
C ALA A 2 -10.31 4.16 9.53
N TYR A 3 -9.75 4.89 8.56
CA TYR A 3 -9.49 6.32 8.68
C TYR A 3 -10.78 7.11 9.02
N PRO A 4 -10.78 7.99 10.04
CA PRO A 4 -11.99 8.66 10.50
C PRO A 4 -12.58 9.60 9.43
N LYS A 5 -13.82 9.35 9.02
CA LYS A 5 -14.52 10.17 8.00
C LYS A 5 -14.63 11.66 8.36
N LYS A 6 -14.52 12.03 9.64
CA LYS A 6 -14.54 13.42 10.13
C LYS A 6 -13.38 14.29 9.63
N HIS A 7 -12.32 13.68 9.08
CA HIS A 7 -11.16 14.39 8.53
C HIS A 7 -11.16 14.44 6.99
N LEU A 8 -12.22 13.95 6.36
CA LEU A 8 -12.38 14.00 4.90
C LEU A 8 -13.16 15.25 4.52
N ASN A 9 -12.82 15.85 3.38
CA ASN A 9 -13.66 16.86 2.77
C ASN A 9 -15.03 16.25 2.35
N PRO A 10 -16.09 17.06 2.18
CA PRO A 10 -17.44 16.57 1.90
C PRO A 10 -17.58 15.64 0.68
N ASN A 11 -16.69 15.80 -0.32
CA ASN A 11 -16.67 15.01 -1.56
C ASN A 11 -15.44 14.09 -1.68
N GLU A 12 -14.75 13.81 -0.56
CA GLU A 12 -13.52 13.03 -0.53
C GLU A 12 -13.79 11.61 0.00
N THR A 13 -13.43 10.60 -0.79
CA THR A 13 -13.61 9.19 -0.41
C THR A 13 -12.25 8.53 -0.15
N VAL A 14 -12.18 7.69 0.88
CA VAL A 14 -11.00 6.85 1.14
C VAL A 14 -11.01 5.70 0.14
N VAL A 15 -9.94 5.61 -0.66
CA VAL A 15 -9.76 4.56 -1.67
C VAL A 15 -9.01 3.39 -1.06
N LEU A 16 -7.98 3.70 -0.25
CA LEU A 16 -7.14 2.69 0.37
C LEU A 16 -6.66 3.18 1.73
N ASP A 17 -6.75 2.30 2.73
CA ASP A 17 -6.23 2.52 4.08
C ASP A 17 -5.30 1.35 4.41
N LEU A 18 -4.01 1.66 4.52
CA LEU A 18 -2.96 0.68 4.79
C LEU A 18 -2.26 0.97 6.10
N GLN A 19 -1.94 -0.12 6.79
CA GLN A 19 -1.00 -0.13 7.89
C GLN A 19 0.35 -0.67 7.39
N PRO A 20 1.46 -0.32 8.05
CA PRO A 20 2.75 -0.87 7.67
C PRO A 20 2.77 -2.40 7.79
N HIS A 21 3.65 -3.06 7.06
CA HIS A 21 3.75 -4.50 7.04
C HIS A 21 4.30 -5.03 8.38
N TRP A 22 3.83 -6.20 8.82
CA TRP A 22 4.24 -6.84 10.09
C TRP A 22 5.73 -7.20 10.13
N TRP A 23 6.37 -7.32 8.96
CA TRP A 23 7.81 -7.52 8.83
C TRP A 23 8.64 -6.44 9.52
N PHE A 24 8.06 -5.26 9.76
CA PHE A 24 8.64 -4.23 10.60
C PHE A 24 9.13 -4.77 11.96
N PHE A 25 8.50 -5.81 12.51
CA PHE A 25 8.89 -6.39 13.81
C PHE A 25 10.02 -7.41 13.72
N ALA A 26 10.35 -7.94 12.55
CA ALA A 26 11.24 -9.09 12.40
C ALA A 26 12.61 -8.87 13.05
N GLY A 27 13.20 -7.69 12.87
CA GLY A 27 14.52 -7.35 13.45
C GLY A 27 14.52 -7.23 14.98
N SER A 28 13.48 -6.61 15.56
CA SER A 28 13.37 -6.49 17.02
C SER A 28 12.98 -7.81 17.69
N ALA A 29 12.11 -8.59 17.03
CA ALA A 29 11.69 -9.90 17.52
C ALA A 29 12.83 -10.92 17.48
N SER A 30 13.66 -10.92 16.43
CA SER A 30 14.81 -11.83 16.33
C SER A 30 15.88 -11.52 17.39
N THR A 31 16.13 -10.25 17.69
CA THR A 31 17.06 -9.83 18.74
C THR A 31 16.58 -10.30 20.11
N LEU A 32 15.29 -10.11 20.42
CA LEU A 32 14.69 -10.60 21.66
C LEU A 32 14.79 -12.13 21.77
N ALA A 33 14.46 -12.85 20.69
CA ALA A 33 14.56 -14.31 20.64
C ALA A 33 16.00 -14.79 20.89
N LEU A 34 16.99 -14.12 20.27
CA LEU A 34 18.41 -14.44 20.46
C LEU A 34 18.84 -14.23 21.92
N CYS A 35 18.43 -13.15 22.57
CA CYS A 35 18.71 -12.92 23.99
C CYS A 35 18.08 -14.00 24.89
N VAL A 36 16.85 -14.43 24.60
CA VAL A 36 16.18 -15.51 25.33
C VAL A 36 16.90 -16.85 25.15
N ILE A 37 17.28 -17.19 23.91
CA ILE A 37 18.05 -18.41 23.62
C ILE A 37 19.40 -18.38 24.35
N ALA A 38 20.11 -17.25 24.33
CA ALA A 38 21.36 -17.10 25.06
C ALA A 38 21.16 -17.32 26.57
N GLY A 39 20.09 -16.77 27.15
CA GLY A 39 19.72 -17.02 28.55
C GLY A 39 19.48 -18.51 28.85
N LEU A 40 18.73 -19.20 28.00
CA LEU A 40 18.45 -20.63 28.15
C LEU A 40 19.72 -21.49 28.06
N VAL A 41 20.60 -21.18 27.11
CA VAL A 41 21.90 -21.86 26.98
C VAL A 41 22.75 -21.65 28.23
N VAL A 42 22.79 -20.43 28.77
CA VAL A 42 23.56 -20.14 29.99
C VAL A 42 22.96 -20.84 31.22
N THR A 43 21.63 -20.96 31.33
CA THR A 43 21.01 -21.75 32.42
C THR A 43 21.31 -23.24 32.30
N GLY A 44 21.29 -23.79 31.08
CA GLY A 44 21.32 -25.23 30.83
C GLY A 44 22.72 -25.83 30.76
N GLN A 45 23.72 -25.05 30.31
CA GLN A 45 25.05 -25.58 29.99
C GLN A 45 26.18 -25.07 30.90
N LEU A 46 25.95 -24.02 31.70
CA LEU A 46 26.96 -23.51 32.63
C LEU A 46 26.65 -23.88 34.09
N GLU A 47 27.67 -24.40 34.78
CA GLU A 47 27.58 -24.71 36.21
C GLU A 47 27.33 -23.46 37.07
N PRO A 48 26.70 -23.62 38.25
CA PRO A 48 26.46 -22.51 39.18
C PRO A 48 27.77 -21.87 39.67
N SER A 49 28.16 -20.77 39.02
CA SER A 49 29.33 -19.96 39.41
C SER A 49 28.95 -18.49 39.65
N THR A 50 29.78 -17.74 40.36
CA THR A 50 29.62 -16.29 40.54
C THR A 50 29.63 -15.55 39.19
N GLY A 51 30.45 -16.02 38.24
CA GLY A 51 30.47 -15.51 36.86
C GLY A 51 29.15 -15.74 36.12
N ARG A 52 28.51 -16.91 36.31
CA ARG A 52 27.19 -17.20 35.74
C ARG A 52 26.12 -16.25 36.27
N LYS A 53 26.12 -15.93 37.57
CA LYS A 53 25.17 -14.97 38.16
C LYS A 53 25.32 -13.58 37.54
N PHE A 54 26.55 -13.11 37.38
CA PHE A 54 26.82 -11.83 36.71
C PHE A 54 26.33 -11.84 35.25
N LEU A 55 26.64 -12.90 34.49
CA LEU A 55 26.21 -13.06 33.11
C LEU A 55 24.68 -13.08 32.97
N MET A 56 23.98 -13.70 33.92
CA MET A 56 22.51 -13.69 33.96
C MET A 56 21.91 -12.31 34.16
N TYR A 57 22.50 -11.48 35.02
CA TYR A 57 22.05 -10.10 35.17
C TYR A 57 22.21 -9.31 33.86
N VAL A 58 23.33 -9.49 33.16
CA VAL A 58 23.57 -8.86 31.85
C VAL A 58 22.56 -9.33 30.81
N ILE A 59 22.32 -10.64 30.70
CA ILE A 59 21.34 -11.19 29.75
C ILE A 59 19.93 -10.72 30.08
N THR A 60 19.55 -10.71 31.36
CA THR A 60 18.24 -10.21 31.79
C THR A 60 18.07 -8.74 31.43
N ALA A 61 19.08 -7.90 31.66
CA ALA A 61 19.06 -6.51 31.24
C ALA A 61 18.93 -6.37 29.71
N ALA A 62 19.65 -7.18 28.94
CA ALA A 62 19.56 -7.20 27.48
C ALA A 62 18.17 -7.63 26.97
N ILE A 63 17.53 -8.60 27.62
CA ILE A 63 16.14 -9.02 27.33
C ILE A 63 15.18 -7.86 27.60
N VAL A 64 15.30 -7.19 28.74
CA VAL A 64 14.45 -6.04 29.09
C VAL A 64 14.61 -4.91 28.08
N LEU A 65 15.85 -4.55 27.72
CA LEU A 65 16.12 -3.51 26.72
C LEU A 65 15.55 -3.88 25.34
N SER A 66 15.72 -5.13 24.92
CA SER A 66 15.18 -5.62 23.64
C SER A 66 13.64 -5.62 23.63
N ALA A 67 13.01 -5.97 24.76
CA ALA A 67 11.57 -5.93 24.90
C ALA A 67 11.03 -4.49 24.85
N VAL A 68 11.70 -3.53 25.50
CA VAL A 68 11.36 -2.10 25.42
C VAL A 68 11.49 -1.60 23.99
N TRP A 69 12.56 -1.99 23.28
CA TRP A 69 12.75 -1.63 21.88
C TRP A 69 11.66 -2.21 20.96
N LEU A 70 11.28 -3.48 21.15
CA LEU A 70 10.16 -4.10 20.45
C LEU A 70 8.84 -3.36 20.72
N LEU A 71 8.60 -2.98 21.97
CA LEU A 71 7.41 -2.23 22.36
C LEU A 71 7.38 -0.85 21.69
N GLN A 72 8.49 -0.13 21.65
CA GLN A 72 8.60 1.15 20.93
C GLN A 72 8.29 0.99 19.45
N ARG A 73 8.83 -0.05 18.79
CA ARG A 73 8.46 -0.40 17.41
C ARG A 73 6.98 -0.68 17.28
N PHE A 74 6.39 -1.46 18.19
CA PHE A 74 4.97 -1.80 18.17
C PHE A 74 4.09 -0.56 18.26
N VAL A 75 4.41 0.37 19.16
CA VAL A 75 3.67 1.61 19.26
C VAL A 75 3.84 2.44 17.99
N LYS A 76 5.06 2.57 17.46
CA LYS A 76 5.30 3.30 16.20
C LYS A 76 4.46 2.73 15.06
N TRP A 77 4.50 1.40 14.86
CA TRP A 77 3.72 0.69 13.85
C TRP A 77 2.21 0.95 14.00
N ARG A 78 1.69 0.88 15.23
CA ARG A 78 0.27 1.13 15.50
C ARG A 78 -0.13 2.59 15.23
N THR A 79 0.79 3.52 15.41
CA THR A 79 0.55 4.95 15.18
C THR A 79 0.75 5.38 13.72
N THR A 80 1.46 4.59 12.92
CA THR A 80 1.68 4.89 11.50
C THR A 80 0.49 4.44 10.66
N ASN A 81 -0.07 5.35 9.87
CA ASN A 81 -1.17 5.07 8.95
C ASN A 81 -0.90 5.74 7.60
N PHE A 82 -1.13 5.00 6.53
CA PHE A 82 -0.98 5.45 5.15
C PHE A 82 -2.32 5.36 4.44
N VAL A 83 -2.87 6.49 4.02
CA VAL A 83 -4.22 6.58 3.47
C VAL A 83 -4.19 7.27 2.12
N ILE A 84 -4.72 6.60 1.12
CA ILE A 84 -4.95 7.16 -0.22
C ILE A 84 -6.43 7.54 -0.30
N THR A 85 -6.69 8.80 -0.60
CA THR A 85 -8.03 9.31 -0.86
C THR A 85 -8.19 9.65 -2.34
N SER A 86 -9.39 10.07 -2.72
CA SER A 86 -9.67 10.61 -4.06
C SER A 86 -8.99 11.95 -4.34
N ASP A 87 -8.47 12.67 -3.34
CA ASP A 87 -7.96 14.04 -3.52
C ASP A 87 -6.49 14.22 -3.14
N ARG A 88 -6.05 13.51 -2.11
CA ARG A 88 -4.69 13.59 -1.55
C ARG A 88 -4.21 12.26 -0.98
N VAL A 89 -2.90 12.12 -0.84
CA VAL A 89 -2.26 11.07 -0.03
C VAL A 89 -2.01 11.63 1.35
N ILE A 90 -2.40 10.88 2.38
CA ILE A 90 -2.25 11.25 3.78
C ILE A 90 -1.32 10.23 4.43
N PHE A 91 -0.22 10.72 4.97
CA PHE A 91 0.68 9.94 5.79
C PHE A 91 0.75 10.52 7.19
N ARG A 92 0.53 9.67 8.20
CA ARG A 92 0.60 10.07 9.61
C ARG A 92 1.48 9.09 10.35
N GLU A 93 2.48 9.59 11.05
CA GLU A 93 3.37 8.80 11.89
C GLU A 93 3.65 9.51 13.22
N GLY A 94 4.03 8.74 14.24
CA GLY A 94 4.58 9.30 15.48
C GLY A 94 4.02 8.72 16.76
N MET A 95 4.92 8.47 17.72
CA MET A 95 4.61 7.87 19.02
C MET A 95 4.20 8.91 20.07
N ILE A 96 4.92 10.02 20.15
CA ILE A 96 4.73 11.10 21.14
C ILE A 96 4.40 12.40 20.39
N ALA A 97 5.31 12.83 19.53
CA ALA A 97 5.06 13.87 18.54
C ALA A 97 4.45 13.22 17.29
N LYS A 98 3.26 13.66 16.89
CA LYS A 98 2.60 13.20 15.66
C LYS A 98 3.02 14.12 14.52
N ARG A 99 3.57 13.55 13.45
CA ARG A 99 3.83 14.22 12.19
C ARG A 99 2.84 13.70 11.16
N GLY A 100 2.17 14.62 10.47
CA GLY A 100 1.27 14.31 9.37
C GLY A 100 1.72 15.06 8.13
N VAL A 101 1.87 14.35 7.02
CA VAL A 101 2.15 14.92 5.70
C VAL A 101 0.95 14.62 4.81
N GLU A 102 0.40 15.66 4.19
CA GLU A 102 -0.71 15.55 3.24
C GLU A 102 -0.24 16.07 1.88
N ILE A 103 -0.16 15.18 0.89
CA ILE A 103 0.28 15.51 -0.47
C ILE A 103 -0.95 15.49 -1.39
N PRO A 104 -1.42 16.63 -1.91
CA PRO A 104 -2.47 16.64 -2.92
C PRO A 104 -2.07 15.81 -4.14
N LEU A 105 -2.97 14.99 -4.68
CA LEU A 105 -2.66 14.14 -5.83
C LEU A 105 -2.21 14.95 -7.06
N GLY A 106 -2.72 16.18 -7.22
CA GLY A 106 -2.30 17.08 -8.29
C GLY A 106 -0.89 17.67 -8.15
N ARG A 107 -0.19 17.43 -7.02
CA ARG A 107 1.21 17.82 -6.80
C ARG A 107 2.17 16.63 -6.81
N VAL A 108 1.65 15.42 -7.03
CA VAL A 108 2.47 14.21 -7.14
C VAL A 108 3.07 14.19 -8.53
N ASN A 109 4.40 14.26 -8.60
CA ASN A 109 5.12 14.28 -9.87
C ASN A 109 5.59 12.88 -10.27
N ASN A 110 6.11 12.13 -9.31
CA ASN A 110 6.69 10.82 -9.56
C ASN A 110 6.41 9.87 -8.40
N ILE A 111 6.20 8.60 -8.72
CA ILE A 111 5.91 7.54 -7.75
C ILE A 111 6.84 6.39 -8.09
N ASN A 112 7.85 6.18 -7.26
CA ASN A 112 8.78 5.06 -7.39
C ASN A 112 8.52 4.07 -6.27
N PHE A 113 8.74 2.79 -6.52
CA PHE A 113 8.82 1.80 -5.45
C PHE A 113 10.18 1.12 -5.47
N ASN A 114 10.63 0.71 -4.29
CA ASN A 114 11.82 -0.09 -4.13
C ASN A 114 11.48 -1.35 -3.35
N GLN A 115 11.89 -2.50 -3.85
CA GLN A 115 11.61 -3.78 -3.23
C GLN A 115 12.78 -4.74 -3.50
N THR A 116 13.43 -5.20 -2.44
CA THR A 116 14.45 -6.24 -2.50
C THR A 116 13.82 -7.61 -2.80
N ILE A 117 14.65 -8.59 -3.19
CA ILE A 117 14.17 -9.95 -3.50
C ILE A 117 13.42 -10.55 -2.31
N PHE A 118 13.94 -10.37 -1.09
CA PHE A 118 13.31 -10.88 0.12
C PHE A 118 11.99 -10.17 0.41
N GLU A 119 11.98 -8.84 0.32
CA GLU A 119 10.79 -8.00 0.46
C GLU A 119 9.68 -8.38 -0.53
N ARG A 120 10.05 -8.81 -1.74
CA ARG A 120 9.12 -9.32 -2.75
C ARG A 120 8.40 -10.60 -2.32
N ILE A 121 9.10 -11.50 -1.62
CA ILE A 121 8.52 -12.76 -1.13
C ILE A 121 7.52 -12.47 -0.01
N ILE A 122 7.88 -11.58 0.92
CA ILE A 122 7.02 -11.23 2.06
C ILE A 122 5.94 -10.18 1.72
N GLY A 123 5.94 -9.63 0.49
CA GLY A 123 4.97 -8.63 0.06
C GLY A 123 5.13 -7.25 0.73
N ALA A 124 6.33 -6.94 1.24
CA ALA A 124 6.66 -5.63 1.83
C ALA A 124 7.52 -4.83 0.85
N GLY A 125 7.60 -3.51 0.99
CA GLY A 125 8.60 -2.70 0.29
C GLY A 125 8.39 -1.22 0.54
N ASP A 126 9.13 -0.40 -0.18
CA ASP A 126 9.14 1.04 0.03
C ASP A 126 8.50 1.78 -1.14
N LEU A 127 7.79 2.86 -0.85
CA LEU A 127 7.22 3.78 -1.82
C LEU A 127 7.86 5.16 -1.65
N LEU A 128 8.44 5.69 -2.71
CA LEU A 128 8.99 7.04 -2.77
C LEU A 128 8.05 7.90 -3.62
N ILE A 129 7.47 8.92 -2.99
CA ILE A 129 6.61 9.88 -3.68
C ILE A 129 7.36 11.21 -3.77
N GLU A 130 7.57 11.68 -5.00
CA GLU A 130 8.14 12.99 -5.28
C GLU A 130 7.01 13.99 -5.51
N SER A 131 7.06 15.12 -4.80
CA SER A 131 6.06 16.17 -4.90
C SER A 131 6.69 17.50 -5.26
N GLY A 132 5.98 18.32 -6.05
CA GLY A 132 6.45 19.66 -6.42
C GLY A 132 6.42 20.70 -5.30
N GLY A 133 6.28 20.29 -4.04
CA GLY A 133 6.17 21.17 -2.87
C GLY A 133 7.45 21.23 -2.01
N GLU A 134 7.38 21.96 -0.90
CA GLU A 134 8.50 22.21 0.03
C GLU A 134 9.12 20.93 0.61
N ASP A 135 8.32 19.86 0.69
CA ASP A 135 8.70 18.56 1.22
C ASP A 135 9.36 17.61 0.19
N GLY A 136 9.55 18.04 -1.06
CA GLY A 136 10.40 17.44 -2.11
C GLY A 136 10.19 15.94 -2.39
N GLN A 137 10.73 15.09 -1.53
CA GLN A 137 10.65 13.63 -1.61
C GLN A 137 10.23 13.03 -0.27
N GLN A 138 9.18 12.20 -0.29
CA GLN A 138 8.71 11.47 0.88
C GLN A 138 8.86 9.97 0.67
N ARG A 139 9.67 9.33 1.52
CA ARG A 139 9.86 7.88 1.53
C ARG A 139 8.94 7.26 2.58
N PHE A 140 8.11 6.34 2.13
CA PHE A 140 7.24 5.53 2.96
C PHE A 140 7.76 4.10 2.97
N THR A 141 8.18 3.63 4.15
CA THR A 141 8.80 2.33 4.33
C THR A 141 7.78 1.26 4.74
N ASP A 142 8.05 0.01 4.41
CA ASP A 142 7.26 -1.15 4.85
C ASP A 142 5.79 -1.13 4.40
N ILE A 143 5.51 -0.68 3.18
CA ILE A 143 4.17 -0.74 2.58
C ILE A 143 3.88 -2.17 2.10
N SER A 144 2.65 -2.61 2.36
CA SER A 144 2.14 -3.89 1.85
C SER A 144 1.84 -3.76 0.36
N HIS A 145 2.41 -4.65 -0.46
CA HIS A 145 2.23 -4.70 -1.92
C HIS A 145 2.48 -3.35 -2.62
N PRO A 146 3.72 -2.82 -2.60
CA PRO A 146 4.02 -1.47 -3.08
C PRO A 146 3.65 -1.25 -4.55
N GLN A 147 3.75 -2.27 -5.40
CA GLN A 147 3.36 -2.20 -6.81
C GLN A 147 1.86 -1.97 -7.00
N SER A 148 1.01 -2.66 -6.24
CA SER A 148 -0.44 -2.47 -6.28
C SER A 148 -0.82 -1.07 -5.78
N VAL A 149 -0.14 -0.60 -4.73
CA VAL A 149 -0.34 0.75 -4.18
C VAL A 149 0.09 1.81 -5.19
N GLN A 150 1.21 1.63 -5.87
CA GLN A 150 1.67 2.51 -6.95
C GLN A 150 0.62 2.59 -8.07
N ASN A 151 0.16 1.45 -8.58
CA ASN A 151 -0.85 1.42 -9.65
C ASN A 151 -2.15 2.11 -9.25
N LEU A 152 -2.62 1.87 -8.02
CA LEU A 152 -3.79 2.54 -7.47
C LEU A 152 -3.57 4.06 -7.35
N LEU A 153 -2.39 4.48 -6.91
CA LEU A 153 -2.07 5.88 -6.76
C LEU A 153 -2.02 6.59 -8.12
N HIS A 154 -1.40 5.98 -9.15
CA HIS A 154 -1.43 6.49 -10.52
C HIS A 154 -2.87 6.64 -11.04
N ALA A 155 -3.71 5.62 -10.86
CA ALA A 155 -5.10 5.67 -11.27
C ALA A 155 -5.87 6.82 -10.60
N GLN A 156 -5.59 7.10 -9.32
CA GLN A 156 -6.22 8.21 -8.60
C GLN A 156 -5.70 9.59 -9.05
N VAL A 157 -4.41 9.70 -9.35
CA VAL A 157 -3.82 10.93 -9.92
C VAL A 157 -4.46 11.24 -11.26
N GLU A 158 -4.58 10.26 -12.15
CA GLU A 158 -5.21 10.41 -13.46
C GLU A 158 -6.71 10.74 -13.35
N ALA A 159 -7.44 10.03 -12.49
CA ALA A 159 -8.85 10.29 -12.25
C ALA A 159 -9.10 11.70 -11.67
N LYS A 160 -8.19 12.23 -10.84
CA LYS A 160 -8.27 13.62 -10.36
C LYS A 160 -7.93 14.62 -11.46
N ALA A 161 -6.89 14.36 -12.25
CA ALA A 161 -6.51 15.21 -13.37
C ALA A 161 -7.68 15.35 -14.37
N ALA A 162 -8.32 14.24 -14.71
CA ALA A 162 -9.49 14.20 -15.60
C ALA A 162 -10.67 15.03 -15.03
N ARG A 163 -11.02 14.82 -13.75
CA ARG A 163 -12.05 15.64 -13.06
C ARG A 163 -11.73 17.14 -13.07
N THR A 164 -10.45 17.51 -12.93
CA THR A 164 -10.02 18.92 -12.85
C THR A 164 -10.01 19.60 -14.21
N SER A 165 -9.64 18.89 -15.28
CA SER A 165 -9.64 19.42 -16.65
C SER A 165 -11.02 19.48 -17.29
N GLY A 166 -12.08 19.08 -16.56
CA GLY A 166 -13.42 18.89 -17.14
C GLY A 166 -13.48 17.72 -18.13
N PHE A 167 -12.39 16.95 -18.25
CA PHE A 167 -12.31 15.75 -19.05
C PHE A 167 -12.95 14.63 -18.25
N THR A 168 -14.22 14.35 -18.53
CA THR A 168 -14.77 13.04 -18.15
C THR A 168 -13.98 12.03 -18.98
N PRO A 169 -13.09 11.20 -18.40
CA PRO A 169 -12.48 10.14 -19.19
C PRO A 169 -13.64 9.39 -19.82
N PRO A 170 -13.59 9.04 -21.12
CA PRO A 170 -14.70 8.34 -21.74
C PRO A 170 -15.04 7.20 -20.80
N SER A 171 -16.25 7.23 -20.24
CA SER A 171 -16.75 6.09 -19.47
C SER A 171 -16.42 4.88 -20.33
N PRO A 172 -15.82 3.80 -19.78
CA PRO A 172 -15.47 2.63 -20.59
C PRO A 172 -16.71 2.35 -21.41
N VAL A 173 -16.61 2.62 -22.72
CA VAL A 173 -17.79 2.92 -23.55
C VAL A 173 -18.67 1.71 -23.32
N PRO A 174 -19.88 1.86 -22.73
CA PRO A 174 -20.70 0.71 -22.42
C PRO A 174 -21.03 0.13 -23.78
N PHE A 175 -20.28 -0.89 -24.18
CA PHE A 175 -20.35 -1.60 -25.45
C PHE A 175 -21.16 -0.85 -26.50
N ASP A 176 -20.58 0.18 -27.14
CA ASP A 176 -21.33 1.02 -28.06
C ASP A 176 -21.97 0.16 -29.16
N ILE A 177 -23.29 0.00 -29.07
CA ILE A 177 -24.06 -0.87 -29.95
C ILE A 177 -23.85 -0.43 -31.39
N ALA A 178 -23.69 0.88 -31.64
CA ALA A 178 -23.40 1.42 -32.96
C ALA A 178 -22.07 0.91 -33.52
N SER A 179 -20.99 0.96 -32.74
CA SER A 179 -19.68 0.40 -33.11
C SER A 179 -19.73 -1.11 -33.41
N GLN A 180 -20.56 -1.87 -32.67
CA GLN A 180 -20.73 -3.30 -32.92
C GLN A 180 -21.54 -3.59 -34.18
N LEU A 181 -22.57 -2.79 -34.46
CA LEU A 181 -23.35 -2.88 -35.68
C LEU A 181 -22.50 -2.53 -36.91
N GLU A 182 -21.66 -1.50 -36.84
CA GLU A 182 -20.72 -1.12 -37.92
C GLU A 182 -19.73 -2.26 -38.22
N LYS A 183 -19.23 -2.94 -37.17
CA LYS A 183 -18.34 -4.09 -37.34
C LYS A 183 -19.05 -5.31 -37.93
N LEU A 184 -20.31 -5.56 -37.56
CA LEU A 184 -21.15 -6.62 -38.13
C LEU A 184 -21.47 -6.35 -39.60
N GLU A 185 -21.78 -5.11 -39.95
CA GLU A 185 -22.03 -4.68 -41.33
C GLU A 185 -20.78 -4.87 -42.19
N GLY A 186 -19.61 -4.49 -41.67
CA GLY A 186 -18.35 -4.76 -42.36
C GLY A 186 -18.01 -6.26 -42.51
N LEU A 187 -18.61 -7.17 -41.73
CA LEU A 187 -18.45 -8.61 -41.91
C LEU A 187 -19.44 -9.17 -42.95
N LEU A 188 -20.63 -8.62 -43.04
CA LEU A 188 -21.63 -8.91 -44.08
C LEU A 188 -21.10 -8.50 -45.46
N ASP A 189 -20.54 -7.30 -45.59
CA ASP A 189 -19.95 -6.78 -46.83
C ASP A 189 -18.77 -7.61 -47.34
N ARG A 190 -18.00 -8.20 -46.41
CA ARG A 190 -16.88 -9.09 -46.74
C ARG A 190 -17.32 -10.53 -47.04
N GLY A 191 -18.63 -10.82 -46.97
CA GLY A 191 -19.18 -12.17 -47.15
C GLY A 191 -18.78 -13.16 -46.06
N ALA A 192 -18.28 -12.67 -44.92
CA ALA A 192 -17.89 -13.49 -43.78
C ALA A 192 -19.09 -13.83 -42.86
N LEU A 193 -20.21 -13.13 -43.05
CA LEU A 193 -21.46 -13.36 -42.35
C LEU A 193 -22.60 -13.48 -43.37
N SER A 194 -23.54 -14.40 -43.16
CA SER A 194 -24.76 -14.46 -43.97
C SER A 194 -25.78 -13.40 -43.52
N GLN A 195 -26.70 -13.02 -44.41
CA GLN A 195 -27.74 -12.01 -44.12
C GLN A 195 -28.62 -12.42 -42.93
N ASP A 196 -28.95 -13.71 -42.84
CA ASP A 196 -29.78 -14.26 -41.76
C ASP A 196 -29.06 -14.21 -40.39
N GLU A 197 -27.74 -14.42 -40.37
CA GLU A 197 -26.92 -14.35 -39.15
C GLU A 197 -26.73 -12.90 -38.69
N PHE A 198 -26.62 -11.96 -39.62
CA PHE A 198 -26.54 -10.54 -39.32
C PHE A 198 -27.81 -10.05 -38.61
N ASP A 199 -28.98 -10.37 -39.17
CA ASP A 199 -30.27 -9.92 -38.63
C ASP A 199 -30.53 -10.49 -37.23
N ALA A 200 -30.12 -11.75 -36.97
CA ALA A 200 -30.22 -12.37 -35.66
C ALA A 200 -29.33 -11.68 -34.60
N GLN A 201 -28.09 -11.31 -34.96
CA GLN A 201 -27.16 -10.62 -34.04
C GLN A 201 -27.58 -9.17 -33.78
N LYS A 202 -28.03 -8.45 -34.82
CA LYS A 202 -28.56 -7.10 -34.72
C LYS A 202 -29.78 -7.04 -33.80
N ALA A 203 -30.71 -7.99 -33.93
CA ALA A 203 -31.90 -8.07 -33.08
C ALA A 203 -31.56 -8.37 -31.62
N ARG A 204 -30.46 -9.08 -31.35
CA ARG A 204 -29.97 -9.38 -30.00
C ARG A 204 -29.35 -8.15 -29.34
N LEU A 205 -28.50 -7.43 -30.08
CA LEU A 205 -27.80 -6.23 -29.58
C LEU A 205 -28.73 -5.04 -29.31
N LEU A 206 -29.88 -4.95 -29.99
CA LEU A 206 -30.88 -3.90 -29.76
C LEU A 206 -31.81 -4.18 -28.57
N ARG A 207 -31.67 -5.35 -27.93
CA ARG A 207 -32.58 -5.83 -26.88
C ARG A 207 -31.98 -5.78 -25.47
N ASP A 208 -30.66 -5.69 -25.37
CA ASP A 208 -29.88 -5.46 -24.14
C ASP A 208 -29.63 -3.96 -23.91
#